data_AF-A0A357LBL3-F1
#
_entry.id   AF-A0A357LBL3-F1
#
_cell.length_a   1.000
_cell.length_b   1.000
_cell.length_c   1.000
_cell.angle_alpha   90.00
_cell.angle_beta   90.00
_cell.angle_gamma   90.00
#
_symmetry.space_group_name_H-M   'P 1'
#
loop_
_entity.id
_entity.type
_entity.pdbx_description
1 polymer ?
#
loop_
_entity_poly.entity_id
_entity_poly.type
_entity_poly.pdbx_seq_one_letter_code
_entity_poly.pdbx_strand_id
1 'polypeptide(L)' 'MLDWDDYRYFLAVARAGTVTGAAQQLGVNHSTVSRRIAAMERAASVLLFDKQKDGYAL' A
#
# COMPACT_ATOMS: atom_id res chain seq x y z
N MET A 1 0.39 -12.99 10.79
CA MET A 1 0.87 -12.06 11.83
C MET A 1 1.14 -10.75 11.12
N LEU A 2 0.58 -9.62 11.58
CA LEU A 2 0.83 -8.32 10.94
C LEU A 2 2.31 -7.99 11.14
N ASP A 3 3.09 -8.05 10.06
CA ASP A 3 4.49 -7.67 10.14
C ASP A 3 4.59 -6.15 10.19
N TRP A 4 5.45 -5.61 11.06
CA TRP A 4 5.69 -4.18 11.15
C TRP A 4 6.08 -3.56 9.79
N ASP A 5 6.69 -4.38 8.93
CA ASP A 5 7.05 -4.01 7.57
C ASP A 5 5.82 -3.69 6.71
N ASP A 6 4.67 -4.34 6.93
CA ASP A 6 3.44 -4.04 6.19
C ASP A 6 2.99 -2.59 6.44
N TYR A 7 3.11 -2.07 7.68
CA TYR A 7 2.80 -0.67 8.00
C TYR A 7 3.70 0.33 7.28
N ARG A 8 4.96 -0.03 7.01
CA ARG A 8 5.87 0.79 6.19
C ARG A 8 5.37 0.92 4.76
N TYR A 9 4.82 -0.15 4.17
CA TYR A 9 4.19 -0.08 2.84
C TYR A 9 2.93 0.78 2.85
N PHE A 10 2.06 0.60 3.83
CA PHE A 10 0.86 1.42 3.99
C PHE A 10 1.20 2.92 4.09
N LEU A 11 2.12 3.29 4.98
CA LEU A 11 2.52 4.68 5.17
C LEU A 11 3.16 5.28 3.91
N ALA A 12 3.93 4.49 3.16
CA ALA A 12 4.52 4.94 1.90
C ALA A 12 3.44 5.22 0.85
N VAL A 13 2.42 4.36 0.73
CA VAL A 13 1.29 4.58 -0.18
C VAL A 13 0.46 5.78 0.25
N ALA A 14 0.15 5.91 1.53
CA ALA A 14 -0.57 7.06 2.09
C ALA A 14 0.14 8.40 1.83
N ARG A 15 1.48 8.42 1.91
CA ARG A 15 2.27 9.64 1.63
C ARG A 15 2.47 9.92 0.14
N ALA A 16 2.63 8.87 -0.66
CA ALA A 16 2.87 9.02 -2.10
C ALA A 16 1.58 9.21 -2.91
N GLY A 17 0.41 8.89 -2.35
CA GLY A 17 -0.90 8.89 -3.04
C GLY A 17 -1.04 7.83 -4.15
N THR A 18 0.04 7.11 -4.45
CA THR A 18 0.11 6.09 -5.50
C THR A 18 1.02 4.94 -5.10
N VAL A 19 0.66 3.73 -5.53
CA VAL A 19 1.52 2.53 -5.34
C VAL A 19 2.86 2.68 -6.07
N THR A 20 2.88 3.32 -7.23
CA THR A 20 4.12 3.57 -7.99
C THR A 20 5.05 4.53 -7.26
N GLY A 21 4.52 5.62 -6.70
CA GLY A 21 5.33 6.55 -5.91
C GLY A 21 5.85 5.90 -4.62
N ALA A 22 5.04 5.09 -3.96
CA ALA A 22 5.48 4.31 -2.80
C ALA A 22 6.59 3.30 -3.17
N ALA A 23 6.45 2.61 -4.29
CA ALA A 23 7.45 1.66 -4.78
C ALA A 23 8.79 2.33 -5.07
N GLN A 24 8.77 3.53 -5.68
CA GLN A 24 9.97 4.34 -5.89
C GLN A 24 10.62 4.78 -4.56
N GLN A 25 9.82 5.27 -3.60
CA GLN A 25 10.34 5.68 -2.29
C GLN A 25 10.95 4.51 -1.51
N LEU A 26 10.37 3.32 -1.63
CA LEU A 26 10.80 2.12 -0.93
C LEU A 26 11.90 1.34 -1.67
N GLY A 27 12.20 1.68 -2.92
CA GLY A 27 13.18 0.97 -3.76
C GLY A 27 12.76 -0.45 -4.13
N VAL A 28 11.46 -0.70 -4.28
CA VAL A 28 10.89 -2.02 -4.56
C VAL A 28 10.03 -2.01 -5.82
N ASN A 29 9.62 -3.20 -6.29
CA ASN A 29 8.65 -3.31 -7.37
C ASN A 29 7.24 -2.93 -6.89
N HIS A 30 6.48 -2.22 -7.72
CA HIS A 30 5.08 -1.85 -7.46
C HIS A 30 4.20 -3.08 -7.14
N SER A 31 4.48 -4.24 -7.74
CA SER A 31 3.78 -5.50 -7.45
C SER A 31 4.02 -6.00 -6.02
N THR A 32 5.17 -5.70 -5.42
CA THR A 32 5.47 -6.00 -4.01
C THR A 32 4.59 -5.15 -3.10
N VAL A 33 4.53 -3.85 -3.36
CA VAL A 33 3.68 -2.90 -2.60
C VAL A 33 2.21 -3.31 -2.67
N SER A 34 1.67 -3.54 -3.88
CA SER A 34 0.27 -3.98 -4.06
C SER A 34 -0.04 -5.27 -3.28
N ARG A 35 0.88 -6.24 -3.28
CA ARG A 35 0.69 -7.51 -2.57
C ARG A 35 0.67 -7.33 -1.06
N ARG A 36 1.50 -6.42 -0.52
CA ARG A 36 1.53 -6.10 0.91
C ARG A 36 0.29 -5.35 1.38
N ILE A 37 -0.17 -4.37 0.60
CA ILE A 37 -1.45 -3.71 0.88
C ILE A 37 -2.60 -4.72 0.87
N ALA A 38 -2.71 -5.55 -0.17
CA ALA A 38 -3.77 -6.57 -0.25
C ALA A 38 -3.68 -7.65 0.85
N ALA A 39 -2.49 -7.92 1.40
CA ALA A 39 -2.34 -8.80 2.55
C ALA A 39 -2.86 -8.12 3.83
N MET A 40 -2.56 -6.83 4.01
CA MET A 40 -3.02 -6.04 5.15
C MET A 40 -4.54 -5.84 5.13
N GLU A 41 -5.12 -5.52 3.97
CA GLU A 41 -6.58 -5.41 3.78
C GLU A 41 -7.29 -6.71 4.15
N ARG A 42 -6.75 -7.86 3.71
CA ARG A 42 -7.29 -9.18 4.07
C ARG A 42 -7.18 -9.45 5.57
N ALA A 43 -6.05 -9.11 6.17
CA ALA A 43 -5.82 -9.32 7.61
C ALA A 43 -6.75 -8.45 8.47
N ALA A 44 -7.04 -7.23 8.04
CA ALA A 44 -7.91 -6.29 8.73
C ALA A 44 -9.38 -6.39 8.30
N SER A 45 -9.69 -7.16 7.25
CA SER A 45 -11.01 -7.27 6.61
C SER A 45 -11.64 -5.90 6.26
N VAL A 46 -10.80 -4.96 5.85
CA VAL A 46 -11.19 -3.61 5.41
C VAL A 46 -10.44 -3.25 4.14
N LEU A 47 -11.05 -2.40 3.31
CA LEU A 47 -10.33 -1.70 2.25
C LEU A 47 -9.54 -0.56 2.87
N LEU A 48 -8.24 -0.52 2.62
CA LEU A 48 -7.34 0.50 3.19
C LEU A 48 -7.19 1.70 2.27
N PHE A 49 -7.48 1.52 0.98
CA PHE A 49 -7.48 2.60 0.03
C PHE A 49 -8.61 2.43 -0.99
N ASP A 50 -9.22 3.55 -1.37
CA ASP A 50 -10.18 3.55 -2.47
C ASP A 50 -9.45 3.53 -3.81
N LYS A 51 -9.83 2.58 -4.68
CA LYS A 51 -9.41 2.59 -6.09
C LYS A 51 -10.14 3.70 -6.82
N GLN A 52 -9.62 4.92 -6.79
CA GLN A 52 -10.04 5.94 -7.75
C GLN A 52 -9.33 5.74 -9.08
N LYS A 53 -9.99 6.09 -10.19
CA LYS A 53 -9.46 5.95 -11.55
C LYS A 53 -8.14 6.73 -11.75
N ASP A 54 -7.85 7.70 -10.88
CA ASP A 54 -6.68 8.59 -10.94
C ASP A 54 -5.69 8.41 -9.77
N GLY A 55 -5.93 7.51 -8.81
CA GLY A 55 -5.04 7.33 -7.66
C GLY A 55 -5.67 6.66 -6.42
N TYR A 56 -4.90 6.59 -5.33
CA TYR A 56 -5.37 6.11 -4.03
C TYR A 56 -5.70 7.30 -3.12
N ALA A 57 -6.95 7.39 -2.66
CA ALA A 57 -7.39 8.34 -1.65
C ALA A 57 -7.60 7.60 -0.31
N LEU A 58 -7.31 8.29 0.80
CA LEU A 58 -7.34 7.78 2.17
C LEU A 58 -8.70 8.04 2.83
#